data_AF-A0AAW2RLX2-F1
#
_entry.id   AF-A0AAW2RLX2-F1
#
_cell.length_a   1.000
_cell.length_b   1.000
_cell.length_c   1.000
_cell.angle_alpha   90.00
_cell.angle_beta   90.00
_cell.angle_gamma   90.00
#
_symmetry.space_group_name_H-M   'P 1'
#
loop_
_entity.id
_entity.type
_entity.pdbx_description
1 polymer ?
#
loop_
_entity_poly.entity_id
_entity_poly.type
_entity_poly.pdbx_seq_one_letter_code
_entity_poly.pdbx_strand_id
1 'polypeptide(L)'
;MPTMNKMLERALNTRRSPHAGEEGASGEDEGGDETADESKTLIHSRDLICISAFPSHHVSRLFSGSDGLESDFGSLGVPWCLEEFVPIYETRPIKNNMYGMGFDHSFGLWFITRWVKPELMIESGAFKGHSTWVLRQAMPDTHILSLSPRHPEKYLKKGPAYVDGNCSYFAGKDFVDFGSMDWEKVMKEHGIKDHSRVLVFFDDHQNELKRLKQALKAGFKHLVFEDNYDTGTGDHYSFRQICDQFYIRGGGHSCFKDSDEARIRSRRKKLWEKAIDIDELCGPGEAWWGVRGHMRDDFNHSNKAITFTEHFQNSRFVESVLNVYWELPPVAGPSLTHQTRYDPARAPNPIVEDGRYGLFQRVGLSRLETSVFNGYTQMVYLQVSEPET
;
A
#
# COMPACT_ATOMS: atom_id res chain seq x y z
N MET A 1 -27.41 -10.77 9.20
CA MET A 1 -26.07 -10.26 8.85
C MET A 1 -25.76 -10.69 7.42
N PRO A 2 -25.82 -9.80 6.42
CA PRO A 2 -25.26 -10.12 5.12
C PRO A 2 -23.75 -10.28 5.33
N THR A 3 -23.18 -11.41 4.93
CA THR A 3 -21.76 -11.69 5.08
C THR A 3 -20.95 -10.63 4.31
N MET A 4 -20.00 -10.00 5.00
CA MET A 4 -19.00 -9.04 4.50
C MET A 4 -18.47 -9.42 3.09
N ASN A 5 -18.34 -10.73 2.82
CA ASN A 5 -17.98 -11.31 1.52
C ASN A 5 -18.84 -10.81 0.32
N LYS A 6 -20.17 -10.67 0.46
CA LYS A 6 -21.06 -10.26 -0.65
C LYS A 6 -20.98 -8.76 -0.98
N MET A 7 -20.58 -7.93 -0.03
CA MET A 7 -20.42 -6.48 -0.24
C MET A 7 -19.07 -6.17 -0.91
N LEU A 8 -18.04 -6.97 -0.61
CA LEU A 8 -16.68 -6.84 -1.13
C LEU A 8 -16.49 -7.34 -2.56
N GLU A 9 -17.15 -8.44 -2.98
CA GLU A 9 -17.18 -8.85 -4.40
C GLU A 9 -17.73 -7.74 -5.30
N ARG A 10 -18.62 -6.88 -4.76
CA ARG A 10 -19.23 -5.77 -5.48
C ARG A 10 -18.26 -4.63 -5.74
N ALA A 11 -17.42 -4.25 -4.75
CA ALA A 11 -16.44 -3.17 -4.88
C ALA A 11 -15.26 -3.50 -5.81
N LEU A 12 -14.92 -4.80 -5.93
CA LEU A 12 -13.93 -5.27 -6.90
C LEU A 12 -14.54 -5.45 -8.31
N ASN A 13 -15.81 -5.85 -8.41
CA ASN A 13 -16.51 -5.96 -9.69
C ASN A 13 -16.89 -4.61 -10.32
N THR A 14 -17.12 -3.55 -9.54
CA THR A 14 -17.39 -2.19 -10.07
C THR A 14 -16.17 -1.56 -10.75
N ARG A 15 -14.97 -2.17 -10.66
CA ARG A 15 -13.77 -1.75 -11.39
C ARG A 15 -13.64 -2.40 -12.78
N ARG A 16 -14.54 -3.32 -13.16
CA ARG A 16 -14.67 -3.75 -14.56
C ARG A 16 -15.66 -2.82 -15.26
N SER A 17 -15.21 -2.11 -16.30
CA SER A 17 -16.11 -1.35 -17.17
C SER A 17 -17.26 -2.26 -17.65
N PRO A 18 -18.52 -1.81 -17.58
CA PRO A 18 -19.61 -2.53 -18.23
C PRO A 18 -19.38 -2.47 -19.74
N HIS A 19 -19.26 -3.65 -20.36
CA HIS A 19 -19.33 -3.79 -21.81
C HIS A 19 -20.58 -3.06 -22.33
N ALA A 20 -20.37 -2.11 -23.24
CA ALA A 20 -21.44 -1.51 -24.02
C ALA A 20 -22.05 -2.60 -24.90
N GLY A 21 -23.29 -2.97 -24.60
CA GLY A 21 -24.12 -3.83 -25.44
C GLY A 21 -24.60 -3.08 -26.68
N GLU A 22 -24.31 -3.69 -27.83
CA GLU A 22 -25.06 -3.72 -29.10
C GLU A 22 -26.27 -2.77 -29.25
N GLU A 23 -26.16 -1.84 -30.20
CA GLU A 23 -27.28 -1.43 -31.06
C GLU A 23 -26.97 -1.92 -32.49
N GLY A 24 -27.98 -2.55 -33.10
CA GLY A 24 -27.84 -3.34 -34.32
C GLY A 24 -28.11 -2.62 -35.64
N ALA A 25 -27.59 -3.28 -36.69
CA ALA A 25 -28.19 -3.61 -37.98
C ALA A 25 -28.59 -2.51 -38.99
N SER A 26 -27.79 -2.43 -40.06
CA SER A 26 -28.16 -2.57 -41.50
C SER A 26 -26.88 -2.31 -42.32
N GLY A 27 -26.41 -3.04 -43.33
CA GLY A 27 -26.94 -4.06 -44.23
C GLY A 27 -26.27 -3.85 -45.60
N GLU A 28 -25.89 -4.94 -46.28
CA GLU A 28 -25.43 -5.08 -47.69
C GLU A 28 -23.95 -4.73 -48.01
N ASP A 29 -23.22 -5.40 -48.92
CA ASP A 29 -23.10 -6.80 -49.38
C ASP A 29 -21.79 -6.88 -50.24
N GLU A 30 -21.39 -8.10 -50.62
CA GLU A 30 -20.40 -8.50 -51.65
C GLU A 30 -18.92 -8.79 -51.26
N GLY A 31 -18.62 -10.10 -51.16
CA GLY A 31 -17.76 -10.81 -52.14
C GLY A 31 -16.24 -10.88 -51.94
N GLY A 32 -15.70 -12.08 -51.66
CA GLY A 32 -14.29 -12.42 -51.96
C GLY A 32 -13.64 -13.47 -51.03
N ASP A 33 -13.52 -14.70 -51.53
CA ASP A 33 -12.86 -15.87 -50.94
C ASP A 33 -11.33 -15.74 -50.94
N GLU A 34 -10.65 -15.99 -49.81
CA GLU A 34 -9.33 -16.64 -49.77
C GLU A 34 -8.89 -17.00 -48.34
N THR A 35 -8.32 -18.20 -48.23
CA THR A 35 -7.88 -18.92 -47.03
C THR A 35 -6.65 -18.32 -46.35
N ALA A 36 -6.71 -18.09 -45.04
CA ALA A 36 -5.53 -18.07 -44.17
C ALA A 36 -5.89 -18.47 -42.73
N ASP A 37 -5.24 -19.54 -42.27
CA ASP A 37 -5.19 -20.02 -40.90
C ASP A 37 -4.37 -19.03 -40.06
N GLU A 38 -5.05 -18.22 -39.25
CA GLU A 38 -4.41 -17.41 -38.22
C GLU A 38 -4.93 -17.85 -36.85
N SER A 39 -4.05 -18.54 -36.12
CA SER A 39 -4.16 -18.78 -34.69
C SER A 39 -4.25 -17.43 -33.97
N LYS A 40 -5.46 -17.04 -33.56
CA LYS A 40 -5.68 -15.89 -32.69
C LYS A 40 -5.11 -16.20 -31.31
N THR A 41 -3.85 -15.85 -31.10
CA THR A 41 -3.29 -15.63 -29.76
C THR A 41 -4.05 -14.46 -29.14
N LEU A 42 -5.05 -14.79 -28.31
CA LEU A 42 -5.70 -13.86 -27.40
C LEU A 42 -4.65 -13.42 -26.37
N ILE A 43 -3.91 -12.36 -26.69
CA ILE A 43 -3.10 -11.63 -25.71
C ILE A 43 -4.10 -10.93 -24.79
N HIS A 44 -4.35 -11.53 -23.63
CA HIS A 44 -5.13 -10.91 -22.58
C HIS A 44 -4.26 -9.79 -21.97
N SER A 45 -4.38 -8.58 -22.50
CA SER A 45 -3.73 -7.42 -21.90
C SER A 45 -4.37 -7.17 -20.55
N ARG A 46 -3.63 -7.41 -19.47
CA ARG A 46 -4.00 -6.91 -18.14
C ARG A 46 -4.08 -5.38 -18.25
N ASP A 47 -5.26 -4.80 -18.04
CA ASP A 47 -5.47 -3.36 -17.95
C ASP A 47 -4.50 -2.77 -16.90
N LEU A 48 -3.88 -1.62 -17.20
CA LEU A 48 -2.84 -0.98 -16.38
C LEU A 48 -3.24 -0.87 -14.89
N ILE A 49 -2.53 -1.59 -14.00
CA ILE A 49 -2.91 -1.77 -12.59
C ILE A 49 -2.34 -0.69 -11.66
N CYS A 50 -1.33 0.07 -12.10
CA CYS A 50 -0.82 1.23 -11.35
C CYS A 50 -1.81 2.41 -11.48
N ILE A 51 -2.84 2.48 -10.64
CA ILE A 51 -3.79 3.60 -10.61
C ILE A 51 -3.40 4.54 -9.45
N SER A 52 -3.00 5.78 -9.77
CA SER A 52 -2.82 6.83 -8.78
C SER A 52 -4.17 7.44 -8.38
N ALA A 53 -4.32 7.81 -7.10
CA ALA A 53 -5.50 8.49 -6.62
C ALA A 53 -5.52 9.95 -7.08
N PHE A 54 -6.25 10.22 -8.16
CA PHE A 54 -6.73 11.56 -8.48
C PHE A 54 -8.16 11.49 -9.04
N PRO A 55 -9.12 12.15 -8.39
CA PRO A 55 -10.16 12.84 -9.11
C PRO A 55 -10.15 14.32 -8.72
N SER A 56 -9.38 15.14 -9.44
CA SER A 56 -9.56 16.58 -9.45
C SER A 56 -10.48 16.98 -10.59
N HIS A 57 -11.78 16.78 -10.42
CA HIS A 57 -12.78 17.56 -11.16
C HIS A 57 -13.89 18.00 -10.19
N HIS A 58 -13.86 19.31 -9.90
CA HIS A 58 -15.00 20.03 -9.36
C HIS A 58 -16.20 19.87 -10.31
N VAL A 59 -17.23 19.18 -9.86
CA VAL A 59 -18.60 19.36 -10.38
C VAL A 59 -19.48 19.76 -9.21
N SER A 60 -19.74 21.06 -9.11
CA SER A 60 -20.81 21.59 -8.27
C SER A 60 -22.13 20.95 -8.68
N ARG A 61 -22.70 20.09 -7.83
CA ARG A 61 -24.13 19.79 -7.83
C ARG A 61 -24.69 20.05 -6.44
N LEU A 62 -25.31 21.22 -6.30
CA LEU A 62 -26.35 21.48 -5.33
C LEU A 62 -27.46 20.44 -5.53
N PHE A 63 -27.67 19.52 -4.59
CA PHE A 63 -28.98 18.97 -4.25
C PHE A 63 -28.95 18.42 -2.82
N SER A 64 -29.99 18.78 -2.07
CA SER A 64 -30.24 18.44 -0.67
C SER A 64 -30.47 16.94 -0.45
N GLY A 65 -29.89 16.42 0.63
CA GLY A 65 -30.49 15.36 1.46
C GLY A 65 -30.47 13.93 0.94
N SER A 66 -29.44 13.16 1.33
CA SER A 66 -29.56 11.86 2.02
C SER A 66 -28.17 11.28 2.27
N ASP A 67 -27.93 10.89 3.51
CA ASP A 67 -26.88 10.05 4.09
C ASP A 67 -25.68 9.61 3.22
N GLY A 68 -24.48 9.90 3.75
CA GLY A 68 -23.17 9.62 3.17
C GLY A 68 -22.80 8.13 3.04
N LEU A 69 -23.53 7.42 2.18
CA LEU A 69 -23.32 6.04 1.74
C LEU A 69 -22.66 5.93 0.35
N GLU A 70 -22.38 7.04 -0.32
CA GLU A 70 -21.84 7.06 -1.69
C GLU A 70 -20.31 7.09 -1.80
N SER A 71 -19.57 6.80 -0.71
CA SER A 71 -18.14 6.51 -0.81
C SER A 71 -17.94 5.00 -0.93
N ASP A 72 -17.03 4.56 -1.82
CA ASP A 72 -16.67 3.14 -1.98
C ASP A 72 -16.33 2.47 -0.63
N PHE A 73 -15.83 3.24 0.34
CA PHE A 73 -15.52 2.79 1.71
C PHE A 73 -16.76 2.64 2.61
N GLY A 74 -17.81 3.44 2.39
CA GLY A 74 -19.10 3.27 3.06
C GLY A 74 -19.76 1.92 2.72
N SER A 75 -19.58 1.45 1.48
CA SER A 75 -20.09 0.16 1.02
C SER A 75 -19.33 -1.06 1.60
N LEU A 76 -18.06 -0.86 1.99
CA LEU A 76 -17.19 -1.88 2.59
C LEU A 76 -17.38 -2.01 4.12
N GLY A 77 -18.22 -1.17 4.73
CA GLY A 77 -18.41 -1.14 6.18
C GLY A 77 -17.20 -0.61 6.96
N VAL A 78 -16.24 0.03 6.29
CA VAL A 78 -14.99 0.52 6.86
C VAL A 78 -15.20 1.48 8.05
N PRO A 79 -16.24 2.34 8.08
CA PRO A 79 -16.54 3.13 9.29
C PRO A 79 -16.83 2.29 10.53
N TRP A 80 -17.45 1.12 10.39
CA TRP A 80 -17.71 0.20 11.52
C TRP A 80 -16.43 -0.47 12.02
N CYS A 81 -15.49 -0.76 11.11
CA CYS A 81 -14.17 -1.25 11.47
C CYS A 81 -13.37 -0.24 12.32
N LEU A 82 -13.56 1.06 12.11
CA LEU A 82 -12.96 2.10 12.94
C LEU A 82 -13.55 2.11 14.36
N GLU A 83 -14.87 1.94 14.50
CA GLU A 83 -15.53 1.84 15.80
C GLU A 83 -15.00 0.65 16.64
N GLU A 84 -14.65 -0.46 15.98
CA GLU A 84 -14.02 -1.63 16.61
C GLU A 84 -12.54 -1.37 16.94
N PHE A 85 -11.77 -0.83 15.99
CA PHE A 85 -10.33 -0.72 16.14
C PHE A 85 -9.88 0.42 17.05
N VAL A 86 -10.60 1.54 17.13
CA VAL A 86 -10.19 2.67 17.99
C VAL A 86 -10.03 2.24 19.45
N PRO A 87 -11.02 1.57 20.10
CA PRO A 87 -10.85 1.05 21.46
C PRO A 87 -9.67 0.09 21.61
N ILE A 88 -9.40 -0.75 20.61
CA ILE A 88 -8.25 -1.66 20.61
C ILE A 88 -6.94 -0.85 20.59
N TYR A 89 -6.82 0.14 19.71
CA TYR A 89 -5.64 1.00 19.61
C TYR A 89 -5.37 1.79 20.90
N GLU A 90 -6.43 2.16 21.63
CA GLU A 90 -6.32 2.80 22.94
C GLU A 90 -5.65 1.88 23.98
N THR A 91 -5.73 0.54 23.85
CA THR A 91 -5.06 -0.42 24.75
C THR A 91 -3.63 -0.76 24.35
N ARG A 92 -3.10 -0.17 23.27
CA ARG A 92 -1.74 -0.49 22.79
C ARG A 92 -0.68 -0.37 23.89
N PRO A 93 0.30 -1.29 23.95
CA PRO A 93 1.36 -1.28 24.97
C PRO A 93 2.36 -0.14 24.74
N ILE A 94 2.51 0.33 23.50
CA ILE A 94 3.46 1.37 23.11
C ILE A 94 2.68 2.65 22.79
N LYS A 95 2.53 3.54 23.78
CA LYS A 95 1.77 4.80 23.60
C LYS A 95 2.45 5.75 22.61
N ASN A 96 3.76 5.93 22.79
CA ASN A 96 4.60 6.72 21.90
C ASN A 96 5.47 5.78 21.04
N ASN A 97 5.01 5.51 19.82
CA ASN A 97 5.72 4.69 18.85
C ASN A 97 6.53 5.54 17.85
N MET A 98 7.20 6.60 18.32
CA MET A 98 8.11 7.39 17.48
C MET A 98 9.07 6.48 16.70
N TYR A 99 9.20 6.76 15.41
CA TYR A 99 9.92 5.99 14.36
C TYR A 99 9.25 4.70 13.89
N GLY A 100 8.11 4.30 14.42
CA GLY A 100 7.33 3.19 13.89
C GLY A 100 5.92 3.63 13.49
N MET A 101 5.09 2.66 13.14
CA MET A 101 3.72 2.89 12.70
C MET A 101 2.86 3.70 13.69
N GLY A 102 2.13 4.69 13.14
CA GLY A 102 1.09 5.47 13.80
C GLY A 102 -0.30 4.82 13.69
N PHE A 103 -1.36 5.60 13.96
CA PHE A 103 -2.74 5.08 13.95
C PHE A 103 -3.15 4.55 12.58
N ASP A 104 -2.94 5.32 11.52
CA ASP A 104 -3.40 5.00 10.18
C ASP A 104 -2.90 3.62 9.72
N HIS A 105 -1.59 3.36 9.82
CA HIS A 105 -1.00 2.08 9.41
C HIS A 105 -1.37 0.94 10.35
N SER A 106 -1.53 1.22 11.64
CA SER A 106 -2.03 0.22 12.59
C SER A 106 -3.45 -0.23 12.23
N PHE A 107 -4.32 0.71 11.87
CA PHE A 107 -5.67 0.41 11.39
C PHE A 107 -5.62 -0.36 10.07
N GLY A 108 -4.81 0.09 9.11
CA GLY A 108 -4.69 -0.56 7.82
C GLY A 108 -4.20 -2.00 7.92
N LEU A 109 -3.13 -2.25 8.68
CA LEU A 109 -2.60 -3.59 8.90
C LEU A 109 -3.62 -4.48 9.59
N TRP A 110 -4.30 -3.98 10.62
CA TRP A 110 -5.37 -4.70 11.30
C TRP A 110 -6.51 -5.05 10.32
N PHE A 111 -6.98 -4.08 9.56
CA PHE A 111 -8.08 -4.23 8.60
C PHE A 111 -7.74 -5.24 7.50
N ILE A 112 -6.59 -5.10 6.85
CA ILE A 112 -6.13 -6.04 5.82
C ILE A 112 -6.01 -7.45 6.38
N THR A 113 -5.44 -7.60 7.58
CA THR A 113 -5.27 -8.92 8.22
C THR A 113 -6.63 -9.57 8.51
N ARG A 114 -7.59 -8.81 9.03
CA ARG A 114 -8.99 -9.27 9.27
C ARG A 114 -9.72 -9.62 7.97
N TRP A 115 -9.38 -8.94 6.88
CA TRP A 115 -9.95 -9.20 5.56
C TRP A 115 -9.37 -10.47 4.93
N VAL A 116 -8.04 -10.61 4.90
CA VAL A 116 -7.33 -11.77 4.32
C VAL A 116 -7.59 -13.05 5.13
N LYS A 117 -7.67 -12.94 6.46
CA LYS A 117 -7.82 -14.07 7.41
C LYS A 117 -6.78 -15.17 7.17
N PRO A 118 -5.49 -14.84 7.33
CA PRO A 118 -4.41 -15.79 7.06
C PRO A 118 -4.35 -16.93 8.08
N GLU A 119 -3.77 -18.04 7.67
CA GLU A 119 -3.42 -19.19 8.53
C GLU A 119 -2.03 -19.03 9.15
N LEU A 120 -1.19 -18.16 8.57
CA LEU A 120 0.12 -17.77 9.09
C LEU A 120 0.40 -16.31 8.75
N MET A 121 0.95 -15.57 9.70
CA MET A 121 1.39 -14.19 9.51
C MET A 121 2.91 -14.11 9.59
N ILE A 122 3.53 -13.46 8.61
CA ILE A 122 4.97 -13.21 8.59
C ILE A 122 5.17 -11.69 8.68
N GLU A 123 6.03 -11.27 9.60
CA GLU A 123 6.47 -9.89 9.78
C GLU A 123 7.98 -9.81 9.52
N SER A 124 8.40 -8.92 8.63
CA SER A 124 9.81 -8.58 8.44
C SER A 124 10.01 -7.13 8.88
N GLY A 125 10.72 -6.93 9.99
CA GLY A 125 10.86 -5.62 10.64
C GLY A 125 9.95 -5.47 11.87
N ALA A 126 10.40 -5.94 13.03
CA ALA A 126 9.58 -5.92 14.25
C ALA A 126 9.73 -4.64 15.09
N PHE A 127 10.90 -3.99 15.02
CA PHE A 127 11.29 -2.86 15.89
C PHE A 127 10.94 -3.09 17.38
N LYS A 128 10.04 -2.28 17.95
CA LYS A 128 9.57 -2.38 19.34
C LYS A 128 8.42 -3.39 19.54
N GLY A 129 7.94 -4.05 18.47
CA GLY A 129 6.86 -5.04 18.49
C GLY A 129 5.45 -4.46 18.32
N HIS A 130 5.30 -3.21 17.88
CA HIS A 130 3.97 -2.59 17.74
C HIS A 130 3.14 -3.25 16.63
N SER A 131 3.73 -3.47 15.45
CA SER A 131 3.13 -4.23 14.35
C SER A 131 2.76 -5.66 14.76
N THR A 132 3.64 -6.35 15.50
CA THR A 132 3.35 -7.68 16.05
C THR A 132 2.11 -7.65 16.96
N TRP A 133 1.98 -6.63 17.81
CA TRP A 133 0.81 -6.42 18.65
C TRP A 133 -0.45 -6.21 17.80
N VAL A 134 -0.39 -5.37 16.76
CA VAL A 134 -1.51 -5.14 15.83
C VAL A 134 -1.96 -6.44 15.16
N LEU A 135 -1.02 -7.24 14.64
CA LEU A 135 -1.30 -8.55 14.04
C LEU A 135 -1.99 -9.49 15.03
N ARG A 136 -1.51 -9.55 16.27
CA ARG A 136 -2.13 -10.34 17.35
C ARG A 136 -3.54 -9.85 17.69
N GLN A 137 -3.80 -8.54 17.68
CA GLN A 137 -5.17 -8.01 17.86
C GLN A 137 -6.09 -8.35 16.68
N ALA A 138 -5.56 -8.46 15.46
CA ALA A 138 -6.35 -8.82 14.29
C ALA A 138 -6.72 -10.32 14.30
N MET A 139 -5.76 -11.18 14.64
CA MET A 139 -5.89 -12.64 14.62
C MET A 139 -5.30 -13.25 15.90
N PRO A 140 -6.08 -13.33 17.01
CA PRO A 140 -5.59 -13.72 18.33
C PRO A 140 -4.92 -15.09 18.42
N ASP A 141 -5.35 -16.05 17.60
CA ASP A 141 -4.86 -17.43 17.65
C ASP A 141 -3.88 -17.79 16.52
N THR A 142 -3.79 -16.97 15.47
CA THR A 142 -2.93 -17.25 14.31
C THR A 142 -1.46 -17.08 14.68
N HIS A 143 -0.62 -18.01 14.22
CA HIS A 143 0.82 -17.96 14.50
C HIS A 143 1.50 -16.79 13.78
N ILE A 144 2.51 -16.19 14.43
CA ILE A 144 3.30 -15.08 13.87
C ILE A 144 4.76 -15.49 13.78
N LEU A 145 5.37 -15.30 12.61
CA LEU A 145 6.82 -15.38 12.41
C LEU A 145 7.36 -13.97 12.26
N SER A 146 8.23 -13.54 13.17
CA SER A 146 8.81 -12.20 13.15
C SER A 146 10.31 -12.28 12.86
N LEU A 147 10.71 -11.70 11.74
CA LEU A 147 12.10 -11.59 11.28
C LEU A 147 12.60 -10.19 11.61
N SER A 148 13.60 -10.08 12.47
CA SER A 148 14.16 -8.77 12.83
C SER A 148 15.59 -8.91 13.33
N PRO A 149 16.55 -8.10 12.86
CA PRO A 149 17.93 -8.13 13.35
C PRO A 149 18.02 -8.02 14.88
N ARG A 150 17.08 -7.27 15.49
CA ARG A 150 17.02 -7.05 16.94
C ARG A 150 15.66 -7.46 17.51
N HIS A 151 15.68 -8.35 18.50
CA HIS A 151 14.48 -8.80 19.19
C HIS A 151 13.79 -7.64 19.96
N PRO A 152 12.44 -7.51 19.92
CA PRO A 152 11.72 -6.42 20.59
C PRO A 152 12.02 -6.26 22.09
N GLU A 153 12.27 -7.38 22.80
CA GLU A 153 12.69 -7.38 24.21
C GLU A 153 13.86 -6.42 24.50
N LYS A 154 14.76 -6.21 23.53
CA LYS A 154 15.96 -5.38 23.71
C LYS A 154 15.62 -3.89 23.83
N TYR A 155 14.38 -3.50 23.51
CA TYR A 155 13.87 -2.14 23.65
C TYR A 155 13.22 -1.89 25.01
N LEU A 156 12.84 -2.94 25.77
CA LEU A 156 12.25 -2.80 27.12
C LEU A 156 13.13 -2.01 28.09
N LYS A 157 14.45 -2.01 27.88
CA LYS A 157 15.42 -1.22 28.67
C LYS A 157 15.37 0.28 28.37
N LYS A 158 14.88 0.68 27.20
CA LYS A 158 14.85 2.06 26.71
C LYS A 158 13.45 2.67 26.77
N GLY A 159 12.42 1.85 26.94
CA GLY A 159 11.02 2.28 26.98
C GLY A 159 10.07 1.12 26.71
N PRO A 160 8.77 1.41 26.54
CA PRO A 160 7.77 0.39 26.24
C PRO A 160 8.10 -0.36 24.95
N ALA A 161 7.96 -1.68 25.01
CA ALA A 161 8.03 -2.59 23.88
C ALA A 161 7.04 -3.73 24.11
N TYR A 162 6.71 -4.45 23.05
CA TYR A 162 5.81 -5.60 23.08
C TYR A 162 6.54 -6.84 22.58
N VAL A 163 6.34 -7.94 23.30
CA VAL A 163 6.82 -9.27 22.91
C VAL A 163 5.61 -10.19 23.03
N ASP A 164 5.24 -10.81 21.91
CA ASP A 164 4.14 -11.77 21.90
C ASP A 164 4.65 -13.16 22.32
N GLY A 165 3.93 -13.79 23.25
CA GLY A 165 4.32 -15.11 23.76
C GLY A 165 4.09 -16.25 22.78
N ASN A 166 3.27 -16.04 21.74
CA ASN A 166 2.94 -17.02 20.70
C ASN A 166 3.52 -16.62 19.33
N CYS A 167 4.59 -15.81 19.33
CA CYS A 167 5.32 -15.41 18.14
C CYS A 167 6.68 -16.09 18.11
N SER A 168 7.04 -16.67 16.97
CA SER A 168 8.39 -17.17 16.73
C SER A 168 9.27 -16.03 16.21
N TYR A 169 10.27 -15.64 17.01
CA TYR A 169 11.20 -14.58 16.64
C TYR A 169 12.50 -15.14 16.07
N PHE A 170 12.80 -14.80 14.82
CA PHE A 170 14.11 -15.01 14.21
C PHE A 170 14.90 -13.71 14.36
N ALA A 171 15.65 -13.61 15.46
CA ALA A 171 16.30 -12.36 15.84
C ALA A 171 17.67 -12.55 16.52
N GLY A 172 18.50 -11.50 16.49
CA GLY A 172 19.84 -11.53 17.08
C GLY A 172 20.72 -12.59 16.42
N LYS A 173 21.22 -13.54 17.22
CA LYS A 173 22.08 -14.63 16.70
C LYS A 173 21.31 -15.61 15.79
N ASP A 174 19.99 -15.69 15.94
CA ASP A 174 19.10 -16.59 15.20
C ASP A 174 18.39 -15.83 14.06
N PHE A 175 18.81 -14.59 13.79
CA PHE A 175 18.27 -13.79 12.69
C PHE A 175 18.63 -14.40 11.34
N VAL A 176 17.63 -14.52 10.48
CA VAL A 176 17.77 -14.88 9.08
C VAL A 176 16.93 -13.90 8.28
N ASP A 177 17.54 -13.28 7.26
CA ASP A 177 16.82 -12.37 6.37
C ASP A 177 15.70 -13.11 5.62
N PHE A 178 14.58 -12.41 5.33
CA PHE A 178 13.45 -12.97 4.60
C PHE A 178 13.87 -13.65 3.29
N GLY A 179 14.82 -13.08 2.55
CA GLY A 179 15.30 -13.63 1.29
C GLY A 179 16.20 -14.85 1.41
N SER A 180 16.69 -15.15 2.62
CA SER A 180 17.57 -16.28 2.92
C SER A 180 16.86 -17.41 3.68
N MET A 181 15.60 -17.21 4.08
CA MET A 181 14.83 -18.22 4.78
C MET A 181 14.47 -19.40 3.88
N ASP A 182 14.57 -20.61 4.42
CA ASP A 182 14.06 -21.83 3.78
C ASP A 182 12.54 -21.90 3.96
N TRP A 183 11.81 -21.18 3.11
CA TRP A 183 10.36 -21.08 3.21
C TRP A 183 9.65 -22.42 3.04
N GLU A 184 10.17 -23.35 2.22
CA GLU A 184 9.57 -24.68 2.05
C GLU A 184 9.58 -25.44 3.39
N LYS A 185 10.73 -25.46 4.07
CA LYS A 185 10.85 -26.07 5.38
C LYS A 185 9.97 -25.38 6.42
N VAL A 186 9.97 -24.05 6.47
CA VAL A 186 9.18 -23.28 7.45
C VAL A 186 7.68 -23.50 7.25
N MET A 187 7.19 -23.49 6.02
CA MET A 187 5.77 -23.76 5.72
C MET A 187 5.38 -25.17 6.15
N LYS A 188 6.23 -26.17 5.90
CA LYS A 188 6.02 -27.56 6.33
C LYS A 188 5.97 -27.70 7.85
N GLU A 189 6.88 -27.05 8.57
CA GLU A 189 6.92 -27.06 10.05
C GLU A 189 5.64 -26.47 10.67
N HIS A 190 5.05 -25.47 10.02
CA HIS A 190 3.80 -24.82 10.47
C HIS A 190 2.54 -25.44 9.84
N GLY A 191 2.68 -26.52 9.05
CA GLY A 191 1.54 -27.21 8.44
C GLY A 191 0.83 -26.43 7.34
N ILE A 192 1.44 -25.39 6.77
CA ILE A 192 0.87 -24.56 5.71
C ILE A 192 1.04 -25.26 4.37
N LYS A 193 -0.09 -25.58 3.71
CA LYS A 193 -0.11 -26.23 2.39
C LYS A 193 -0.37 -25.25 1.25
N ASP A 194 -1.08 -24.17 1.54
CA ASP A 194 -1.46 -23.14 0.56
C ASP A 194 -0.83 -21.81 0.94
N HIS A 195 0.18 -21.40 0.17
CA HIS A 195 0.92 -20.15 0.42
C HIS A 195 0.05 -18.91 0.18
N SER A 196 -1.10 -19.05 -0.50
CA SER A 196 -2.10 -17.97 -0.60
C SER A 196 -2.86 -17.71 0.70
N ARG A 197 -2.72 -18.59 1.70
CA ARG A 197 -3.28 -18.39 3.05
C ARG A 197 -2.29 -17.69 4.00
N VAL A 198 -1.15 -17.22 3.49
CA VAL A 198 -0.13 -16.50 4.27
C VAL A 198 -0.18 -15.01 3.96
N LEU A 199 -0.13 -14.19 5.00
CA LEU A 199 0.04 -12.74 4.90
C LEU A 199 1.48 -12.37 5.27
N VAL A 200 2.16 -11.64 4.40
CA VAL A 200 3.51 -11.11 4.67
C VAL A 200 3.45 -9.60 4.82
N PHE A 201 3.94 -9.09 5.94
CA PHE A 201 4.06 -7.67 6.24
C PHE A 201 5.53 -7.26 6.27
N PHE A 202 5.91 -6.25 5.48
CA PHE A 202 7.27 -5.70 5.39
C PHE A 202 7.30 -4.28 5.96
N ASP A 203 8.12 -4.09 6.99
CA ASP A 203 8.49 -2.82 7.63
C ASP A 203 10.01 -2.84 7.94
N ASP A 204 10.79 -3.43 7.03
CA ASP A 204 12.23 -3.70 7.21
C ASP A 204 13.15 -2.71 6.49
N HIS A 205 12.57 -1.68 5.85
CA HIS A 205 13.26 -0.65 5.08
C HIS A 205 14.23 -1.22 4.03
N GLN A 206 13.88 -2.37 3.45
CA GLN A 206 14.53 -2.92 2.28
C GLN A 206 13.78 -2.50 1.02
N ASN A 207 14.49 -2.47 -0.11
CA ASN A 207 13.93 -2.24 -1.42
C ASN A 207 12.71 -3.15 -1.69
N GLU A 208 11.56 -2.55 -1.96
CA GLU A 208 10.30 -3.27 -2.12
C GLU A 208 10.29 -4.17 -3.36
N LEU A 209 10.98 -3.78 -4.44
CA LEU A 209 11.14 -4.63 -5.63
C LEU A 209 11.92 -5.92 -5.31
N LYS A 210 12.93 -5.82 -4.45
CA LYS A 210 13.71 -6.98 -3.97
C LYS A 210 12.83 -7.88 -3.13
N ARG A 211 12.05 -7.33 -2.19
CA ARG A 211 11.11 -8.10 -1.36
C ARG A 211 9.98 -8.75 -2.18
N LEU A 212 9.44 -8.07 -3.18
CA LEU A 212 8.47 -8.65 -4.10
C LEU A 212 9.02 -9.87 -4.83
N LYS A 213 10.22 -9.77 -5.40
CA LYS A 213 10.87 -10.90 -6.08
C LYS A 213 11.11 -12.09 -5.15
N GLN A 214 11.53 -11.82 -3.91
CA GLN A 214 11.73 -12.85 -2.89
C GLN A 214 10.40 -13.50 -2.48
N ALA A 215 9.34 -12.71 -2.31
CA ALA A 215 8.02 -13.21 -1.94
C ALA A 215 7.38 -14.06 -3.07
N LEU A 216 7.51 -13.62 -4.32
CA LEU A 216 7.09 -14.39 -5.50
C LEU A 216 7.83 -15.72 -5.58
N LYS A 217 9.15 -15.72 -5.41
CA LYS A 217 9.96 -16.94 -5.39
C LYS A 217 9.53 -17.90 -4.27
N ALA A 218 9.08 -17.37 -3.13
CA ALA A 218 8.55 -18.15 -2.03
C ALA A 218 7.08 -18.58 -2.21
N GLY A 219 6.40 -18.15 -3.29
CA GLY A 219 5.01 -18.48 -3.58
C GLY A 219 3.97 -17.68 -2.80
N PHE A 220 4.36 -16.62 -2.08
CA PHE A 220 3.44 -15.80 -1.30
C PHE A 220 2.67 -14.82 -2.20
N LYS A 221 1.36 -14.66 -1.92
CA LYS A 221 0.46 -13.84 -2.75
C LYS A 221 -0.03 -12.56 -2.07
N HIS A 222 -0.15 -12.55 -0.74
CA HIS A 222 -0.70 -11.43 0.02
C HIS A 222 0.43 -10.70 0.74
N LEU A 223 0.77 -9.52 0.24
CA LEU A 223 1.89 -8.73 0.73
C LEU A 223 1.39 -7.36 1.20
N VAL A 224 1.92 -6.88 2.31
CA VAL A 224 1.69 -5.52 2.81
C VAL A 224 3.06 -4.88 3.02
N PHE A 225 3.23 -3.67 2.50
CA PHE A 225 4.45 -2.89 2.64
C PHE A 225 4.14 -1.59 3.36
N GLU A 226 4.88 -1.37 4.44
CA GLU A 226 5.03 -0.08 5.11
C GLU A 226 5.93 0.83 4.26
N ASP A 227 5.78 2.15 4.41
CA ASP A 227 6.66 3.15 3.81
C ASP A 227 6.77 3.10 2.27
N ASN A 228 5.63 3.00 1.60
CA ASN A 228 5.51 3.08 0.14
C ASN A 228 5.76 4.53 -0.37
N TYR A 229 6.99 5.01 -0.28
CA TYR A 229 7.37 6.40 -0.46
C TYR A 229 7.03 7.00 -1.83
N ASP A 230 6.70 8.29 -1.84
CA ASP A 230 6.62 9.09 -3.07
C ASP A 230 7.97 9.18 -3.81
N THR A 231 7.90 9.32 -5.13
CA THR A 231 9.07 9.59 -5.98
C THR A 231 9.87 10.80 -5.50
N GLY A 232 11.20 10.64 -5.41
CA GLY A 232 12.15 11.65 -4.92
C GLY A 232 12.42 11.62 -3.41
N THR A 233 11.76 10.77 -2.64
CA THR A 233 11.97 10.65 -1.18
C THR A 233 12.05 9.19 -0.72
N GLY A 234 12.19 8.98 0.59
CA GLY A 234 12.28 7.66 1.21
C GLY A 234 13.70 7.15 1.38
N ASP A 235 13.84 6.11 2.19
CA ASP A 235 15.12 5.44 2.45
C ASP A 235 15.30 4.12 1.69
N HIS A 236 14.27 3.69 0.96
CA HIS A 236 14.33 2.54 0.06
C HIS A 236 13.46 2.78 -1.19
N TYR A 237 13.66 1.94 -2.20
CA TYR A 237 12.93 2.01 -3.45
C TYR A 237 11.56 1.34 -3.33
N SER A 238 10.50 2.14 -3.43
CA SER A 238 9.12 1.73 -3.20
C SER A 238 8.31 1.50 -4.50
N PHE A 239 7.13 0.92 -4.39
CA PHE A 239 6.23 0.71 -5.52
C PHE A 239 5.67 2.00 -6.07
N ARG A 240 5.43 3.02 -5.24
CA ARG A 240 5.07 4.36 -5.72
C ARG A 240 6.13 4.92 -6.64
N GLN A 241 7.40 4.82 -6.24
CA GLN A 241 8.52 5.15 -7.12
C GLN A 241 8.46 4.33 -8.40
N ILE A 242 8.33 3.00 -8.31
CA ILE A 242 8.36 2.09 -9.48
C ILE A 242 7.19 2.34 -10.45
N CYS A 243 5.97 2.54 -9.95
CA CYS A 243 4.76 2.81 -10.73
C CYS A 243 4.68 4.25 -11.24
N ASP A 244 5.53 5.16 -10.77
CA ASP A 244 5.57 6.54 -11.25
C ASP A 244 6.16 6.59 -12.67
N GLN A 245 5.28 6.55 -13.67
CA GLN A 245 5.65 6.49 -15.08
C GLN A 245 4.83 7.50 -15.89
N PHE A 246 5.41 7.95 -17.01
CA PHE A 246 4.79 8.96 -17.88
C PHE A 246 3.43 8.57 -18.46
N TYR A 247 3.14 7.27 -18.58
CA TYR A 247 1.86 6.76 -19.08
C TYR A 247 0.84 6.52 -17.97
N ILE A 248 1.26 6.62 -16.70
CA ILE A 248 0.37 6.59 -15.54
C ILE A 248 -0.09 8.01 -15.25
N ARG A 249 -1.39 8.19 -15.05
CA ARG A 249 -1.96 9.51 -14.76
C ARG A 249 -1.31 10.09 -13.49
N GLY A 250 -0.78 11.30 -13.60
CA GLY A 250 -0.08 11.97 -12.51
C GLY A 250 1.34 11.45 -12.23
N GLY A 251 1.81 10.48 -13.01
CA GLY A 251 3.19 10.02 -13.01
C GLY A 251 4.02 10.60 -14.15
N GLY A 252 5.33 10.39 -14.08
CA GLY A 252 6.30 11.05 -14.94
C GLY A 252 6.49 12.52 -14.55
N HIS A 253 7.72 12.98 -14.54
CA HIS A 253 8.04 14.31 -14.03
C HIS A 253 8.93 15.11 -14.97
N SER A 254 8.76 16.44 -14.91
CA SER A 254 9.56 17.41 -15.66
C SER A 254 10.55 18.10 -14.71
N CYS A 255 11.84 18.01 -15.02
CA CYS A 255 12.89 18.67 -14.22
C CYS A 255 13.13 20.15 -14.55
N PHE A 256 12.31 20.76 -15.42
CA PHE A 256 12.39 22.19 -15.71
C PHE A 256 11.90 23.03 -14.52
N LYS A 257 12.74 23.97 -14.06
CA LYS A 257 12.48 24.80 -12.88
C LYS A 257 11.34 25.81 -13.05
N ASP A 258 11.04 26.18 -14.29
CA ASP A 258 9.98 27.10 -14.68
C ASP A 258 8.68 26.38 -15.10
N SER A 259 8.63 25.05 -14.97
CA SER A 259 7.42 24.26 -15.26
C SER A 259 6.28 24.50 -14.27
N ASP A 260 5.07 24.18 -14.70
CA ASP A 260 3.90 24.18 -13.82
C ASP A 260 4.04 23.21 -12.66
N GLU A 261 4.68 22.06 -12.87
CA GLU A 261 4.99 21.10 -11.82
C GLU A 261 5.88 21.71 -10.74
N ALA A 262 6.98 22.37 -11.14
CA ALA A 262 7.88 23.05 -10.20
C ALA A 262 7.15 24.12 -9.37
N ARG A 263 6.30 24.93 -10.02
CA ARG A 263 5.47 25.95 -9.36
C ARG A 263 4.48 25.35 -8.36
N ILE A 264 3.80 24.27 -8.72
CA ILE A 264 2.85 23.57 -7.83
C ILE A 264 3.58 22.97 -6.64
N ARG A 265 4.66 22.22 -6.87
CA ARG A 265 5.46 21.59 -5.81
C ARG A 265 6.02 22.60 -4.81
N SER A 266 6.56 23.73 -5.28
CA SER A 266 7.04 24.81 -4.40
C SER A 266 5.96 25.37 -3.47
N ARG A 267 4.71 25.46 -3.92
CA ARG A 267 3.58 25.87 -3.07
C ARG A 267 3.23 24.80 -2.04
N ARG A 268 3.20 23.53 -2.46
CA ARG A 268 2.84 22.38 -1.61
C ARG A 268 3.89 22.10 -0.53
N LYS A 269 5.19 22.28 -0.83
CA LYS A 269 6.30 22.15 0.12
C LYS A 269 6.14 23.00 1.38
N LYS A 270 5.46 24.15 1.26
CA LYS A 270 5.20 25.07 2.39
C LYS A 270 4.09 24.57 3.33
N LEU A 271 3.30 23.60 2.90
CA LEU A 271 2.12 23.10 3.61
C LEU A 271 2.33 21.69 4.17
N TRP A 272 3.09 20.85 3.46
CA TRP A 272 3.21 19.42 3.75
C TRP A 272 4.67 19.03 3.95
N GLU A 273 4.97 18.37 5.07
CA GLU A 273 6.34 18.06 5.50
C GLU A 273 7.09 17.15 4.53
N LYS A 274 6.40 16.14 3.98
CA LYS A 274 6.97 15.21 2.99
C LYS A 274 6.76 15.61 1.55
N ALA A 275 6.10 16.74 1.28
CA ALA A 275 6.14 17.29 -0.07
C ALA A 275 7.59 17.62 -0.43
N ILE A 276 7.95 17.46 -1.70
CA ILE A 276 9.28 17.78 -2.22
C ILE A 276 9.15 18.79 -3.35
N ASP A 277 10.10 19.72 -3.41
CA ASP A 277 10.21 20.63 -4.55
C ASP A 277 10.95 19.98 -5.73
N ILE A 278 11.11 20.74 -6.82
CA ILE A 278 11.73 20.22 -8.04
C ILE A 278 13.24 20.01 -7.88
N ASP A 279 13.91 20.80 -7.03
CA ASP A 279 15.35 20.70 -6.80
C ASP A 279 15.68 19.47 -5.93
N GLU A 280 14.75 19.07 -5.05
CA GLU A 280 14.80 17.82 -4.29
C GLU A 280 14.45 16.60 -5.15
N LEU A 281 13.44 16.70 -6.03
CA LEU A 281 13.00 15.60 -6.89
C LEU A 281 14.05 15.20 -7.93
N CYS A 282 14.67 16.18 -8.59
CA CYS A 282 15.47 15.94 -9.79
C CYS A 282 16.97 15.80 -9.50
N GLY A 283 17.57 14.75 -10.05
CA GLY A 283 19.01 14.48 -10.05
C GLY A 283 19.74 14.98 -11.30
N PRO A 284 21.06 14.75 -11.37
CA PRO A 284 21.85 14.93 -12.60
C PRO A 284 21.22 14.18 -13.78
N GLY A 285 21.23 14.80 -14.97
CA GLY A 285 20.62 14.19 -16.17
C GLY A 285 19.10 14.09 -16.10
N GLU A 286 18.44 15.00 -15.37
CA GLU A 286 16.98 15.05 -15.22
C GLU A 286 16.40 13.77 -14.59
N ALA A 287 17.20 13.07 -13.79
CA ALA A 287 16.81 11.84 -13.15
C ALA A 287 15.83 12.10 -12.00
N TRP A 288 14.53 12.09 -12.29
CA TRP A 288 13.47 12.21 -11.29
C TRP A 288 13.04 10.87 -10.69
N TRP A 289 13.32 9.76 -11.37
CA TRP A 289 12.90 8.42 -10.93
C TRP A 289 13.66 7.94 -9.69
N GLY A 290 13.02 7.04 -8.93
CA GLY A 290 13.54 6.59 -7.64
C GLY A 290 13.79 7.77 -6.71
N VAL A 291 14.98 7.83 -6.11
CA VAL A 291 15.49 9.07 -5.50
C VAL A 291 16.64 9.60 -6.33
N ARG A 292 16.35 10.56 -7.20
CA ARG A 292 17.34 11.23 -8.05
C ARG A 292 18.15 10.25 -8.90
N GLY A 293 17.49 9.26 -9.49
CA GLY A 293 18.09 8.19 -10.29
C GLY A 293 18.63 7.01 -9.50
N HIS A 294 18.44 6.97 -8.17
CA HIS A 294 18.95 5.90 -7.32
C HIS A 294 17.82 5.01 -6.80
N MET A 295 18.07 3.71 -6.87
CA MET A 295 17.32 2.66 -6.19
C MET A 295 17.96 2.44 -4.81
N ARG A 296 17.34 3.01 -3.78
CA ARG A 296 17.81 2.91 -2.39
C ARG A 296 17.43 1.56 -1.77
N ASP A 297 18.24 1.08 -0.83
CA ASP A 297 18.05 -0.15 -0.07
C ASP A 297 18.70 0.00 1.32
N ASP A 298 18.29 -0.84 2.26
CA ASP A 298 18.86 -0.96 3.60
C ASP A 298 18.99 0.39 4.35
N PHE A 299 17.87 1.04 4.63
CA PHE A 299 17.85 2.36 5.28
C PHE A 299 18.73 3.40 4.54
N ASN A 300 18.75 3.35 3.22
CA ASN A 300 19.58 4.19 2.35
C ASN A 300 21.11 4.05 2.60
N HIS A 301 21.54 2.97 3.26
CA HIS A 301 22.95 2.63 3.39
C HIS A 301 23.51 1.98 2.12
N SER A 302 22.66 1.42 1.27
CA SER A 302 23.03 0.84 -0.03
C SER A 302 22.21 1.47 -1.16
N ASN A 303 22.89 2.06 -2.15
CA ASN A 303 22.23 2.80 -3.22
C ASN A 303 22.77 2.38 -4.58
N LYS A 304 21.89 1.87 -5.45
CA LYS A 304 22.24 1.54 -6.84
C LYS A 304 21.74 2.65 -7.76
N ALA A 305 22.65 3.31 -8.49
CA ALA A 305 22.26 4.18 -9.60
C ALA A 305 21.61 3.33 -10.72
N ILE A 306 20.48 3.76 -11.24
CA ILE A 306 19.75 3.09 -12.32
C ILE A 306 19.40 4.07 -13.43
N THR A 307 19.42 3.59 -14.66
CA THR A 307 18.95 4.34 -15.83
C THR A 307 17.43 4.46 -15.84
N PHE A 308 16.89 5.41 -16.60
CA PHE A 308 15.44 5.47 -16.85
C PHE A 308 14.92 4.18 -17.50
N THR A 309 15.69 3.57 -18.39
CA THR A 309 15.33 2.30 -19.03
C THR A 309 15.22 1.16 -18.00
N GLU A 310 16.17 1.04 -17.07
CA GLU A 310 16.08 0.06 -15.97
C GLU A 310 14.87 0.34 -15.07
N HIS A 311 14.62 1.60 -14.75
CA HIS A 311 13.45 2.01 -13.98
C HIS A 311 12.13 1.61 -14.65
N PHE A 312 12.00 1.88 -15.95
CA PHE A 312 10.84 1.49 -16.75
C PHE A 312 10.69 -0.04 -16.85
N GLN A 313 11.79 -0.79 -17.00
CA GLN A 313 11.76 -2.26 -17.01
C GLN A 313 11.32 -2.83 -15.65
N ASN A 314 11.76 -2.21 -14.55
CA ASN A 314 11.29 -2.58 -13.20
C ASN A 314 9.78 -2.37 -13.08
N SER A 315 9.25 -1.25 -13.60
CA SER A 315 7.81 -0.99 -13.66
C SER A 315 7.06 -2.08 -14.43
N ARG A 316 7.54 -2.46 -15.61
CA ARG A 316 6.92 -3.52 -16.43
C ARG A 316 6.90 -4.87 -15.73
N PHE A 317 7.96 -5.20 -15.01
CA PHE A 317 7.99 -6.41 -14.19
C PHE A 317 6.96 -6.35 -13.06
N VAL A 318 6.86 -5.22 -12.35
CA VAL A 318 5.87 -5.07 -11.28
C VAL A 318 4.45 -5.21 -11.84
N GLU A 319 4.13 -4.51 -12.92
CA GLU A 319 2.82 -4.61 -13.56
C GLU A 319 2.48 -6.04 -14.02
N SER A 320 3.46 -6.84 -14.45
CA SER A 320 3.19 -8.20 -14.93
C SER A 320 2.82 -9.19 -13.82
N VAL A 321 3.18 -8.91 -12.57
CA VAL A 321 2.94 -9.80 -11.42
C VAL A 321 1.84 -9.31 -10.48
N LEU A 322 1.44 -8.05 -10.60
CA LEU A 322 0.36 -7.47 -9.80
C LEU A 322 -1.01 -7.99 -10.27
N ASN A 323 -1.82 -8.44 -9.33
CA ASN A 323 -3.25 -8.67 -9.51
C ASN A 323 -4.07 -7.56 -8.81
N VAL A 324 -3.58 -7.10 -7.66
CA VAL A 324 -4.16 -5.99 -6.91
C VAL A 324 -3.03 -5.08 -6.44
N TYR A 325 -3.22 -3.79 -6.66
CA TYR A 325 -2.46 -2.71 -6.03
C TYR A 325 -3.45 -1.84 -5.25
N TRP A 326 -3.31 -1.80 -3.92
CA TRP A 326 -4.21 -1.03 -3.08
C TRP A 326 -3.45 -0.26 -2.01
N GLU A 327 -3.45 1.05 -2.14
CA GLU A 327 -2.90 1.94 -1.12
C GLU A 327 -3.93 2.19 -0.03
N LEU A 328 -3.48 2.05 1.21
CA LEU A 328 -4.29 2.40 2.38
C LEU A 328 -4.54 3.91 2.36
N PRO A 329 -5.81 4.38 2.30
CA PRO A 329 -6.10 5.80 2.47
C PRO A 329 -5.74 6.28 3.88
N PRO A 330 -5.43 7.57 4.06
CA PRO A 330 -5.41 8.16 5.40
C PRO A 330 -6.75 7.92 6.09
N VAL A 331 -6.75 7.68 7.40
CA VAL A 331 -8.00 7.42 8.12
C VAL A 331 -8.89 8.65 8.14
N ALA A 332 -8.29 9.84 8.30
CA ALA A 332 -9.03 11.08 8.34
C ALA A 332 -8.26 12.21 7.67
N GLY A 333 -9.02 13.16 7.11
CA GLY A 333 -8.46 14.31 6.40
C GLY A 333 -7.65 15.24 7.32
N PRO A 334 -6.69 16.00 6.77
CA PRO A 334 -5.82 16.88 7.55
C PRO A 334 -6.55 17.94 8.37
N SER A 335 -7.74 18.39 7.95
CA SER A 335 -8.54 19.36 8.73
C SER A 335 -9.05 18.78 10.04
N LEU A 336 -9.14 17.45 10.15
CA LEU A 336 -9.65 16.73 11.32
C LEU A 336 -8.53 16.26 12.24
N THR A 337 -7.40 15.82 11.68
CA THR A 337 -6.28 15.26 12.46
C THR A 337 -5.14 16.25 12.71
N HIS A 338 -5.14 17.38 12.00
CA HIS A 338 -4.05 18.36 11.97
C HIS A 338 -2.68 17.79 11.54
N GLN A 339 -2.67 16.63 10.88
CA GLN A 339 -1.43 16.06 10.37
C GLN A 339 -0.96 16.82 9.13
N THR A 340 0.34 17.07 9.05
CA THR A 340 1.01 17.77 7.93
C THR A 340 1.97 16.86 7.17
N ARG A 341 2.07 15.59 7.58
CA ARG A 341 3.10 14.67 7.11
C ARG A 341 3.01 14.39 5.62
N TYR A 342 1.83 14.07 5.10
CA TYR A 342 1.65 13.73 3.68
C TYR A 342 1.02 14.86 2.87
N ASP A 343 1.17 14.74 1.56
CA ASP A 343 0.56 15.62 0.58
C ASP A 343 -0.82 15.04 0.14
N PRO A 344 -1.96 15.67 0.45
CA PRO A 344 -3.29 15.12 0.11
C PRO A 344 -3.59 15.05 -1.38
N ALA A 345 -2.91 15.84 -2.22
CA ALA A 345 -3.10 15.68 -3.67
C ALA A 345 -2.38 14.45 -4.19
N ARG A 346 -1.40 13.92 -3.45
CA ARG A 346 -0.73 12.68 -3.81
C ARG A 346 -1.27 11.48 -3.05
N ALA A 347 -2.31 11.59 -2.24
CA ALA A 347 -2.84 10.45 -1.47
C ALA A 347 -4.27 10.09 -1.90
N PRO A 348 -4.72 8.84 -1.67
CA PRO A 348 -6.14 8.51 -1.73
C PRO A 348 -6.98 9.40 -0.82
N ASN A 349 -8.25 9.59 -1.20
CA ASN A 349 -9.20 10.29 -0.34
C ASN A 349 -9.28 9.59 1.02
N PRO A 350 -9.28 10.35 2.13
CA PRO A 350 -9.31 9.76 3.46
C PRO A 350 -10.65 9.07 3.75
N ILE A 351 -10.64 8.09 4.64
CA ILE A 351 -11.86 7.35 5.04
C ILE A 351 -12.90 8.30 5.66
N VAL A 352 -12.44 9.19 6.54
CA VAL A 352 -13.24 10.29 7.09
C VAL A 352 -12.77 11.60 6.46
N GLU A 353 -13.51 12.04 5.45
CA GLU A 353 -13.23 13.26 4.69
C GLU A 353 -13.25 14.53 5.55
N ASP A 354 -12.51 15.54 5.09
CA ASP A 354 -12.51 16.87 5.68
C ASP A 354 -13.93 17.42 5.84
N GLY A 355 -14.16 18.15 6.94
CA GLY A 355 -15.48 18.67 7.28
C GLY A 355 -16.47 17.65 7.87
N ARG A 356 -16.16 16.35 7.90
CA ARG A 356 -17.03 15.29 8.46
C ARG A 356 -16.80 15.08 9.97
N TYR A 357 -16.74 16.17 10.74
CA TYR A 357 -16.42 16.11 12.18
C TYR A 357 -17.39 15.24 13.00
N GLY A 358 -18.68 15.26 12.68
CA GLY A 358 -19.66 14.39 13.36
C GLY A 358 -19.38 12.89 13.16
N LEU A 359 -18.90 12.48 11.97
CA LEU A 359 -18.47 11.11 11.74
C LEU A 359 -17.17 10.82 12.51
N PHE A 360 -16.20 11.72 12.45
CA PHE A 360 -14.92 11.63 13.18
C PHE A 360 -15.11 11.41 14.68
N GLN A 361 -16.06 12.12 15.30
CA GLN A 361 -16.42 11.91 16.71
C GLN A 361 -17.11 10.57 16.96
N ARG A 362 -18.09 10.22 16.12
CA ARG A 362 -18.87 8.99 16.26
C ARG A 362 -18.00 7.74 16.21
N VAL A 363 -17.03 7.69 15.28
CA VAL A 363 -16.11 6.55 15.17
C VAL A 363 -15.00 6.56 16.23
N GLY A 364 -15.01 7.53 17.16
CA GLY A 364 -14.08 7.59 18.29
C GLY A 364 -12.72 8.21 17.99
N LEU A 365 -12.44 8.61 16.74
CA LEU A 365 -11.14 9.18 16.35
C LEU A 365 -10.81 10.49 17.09
N SER A 366 -11.83 11.27 17.47
CA SER A 366 -11.65 12.50 18.25
C SER A 366 -11.16 12.26 19.68
N ARG A 367 -11.14 11.01 20.17
CA ARG A 367 -10.60 10.65 21.49
C ARG A 367 -9.08 10.44 21.47
N LEU A 368 -8.51 10.22 20.28
CA LEU A 368 -7.09 9.96 20.12
C LEU A 368 -6.30 11.27 20.13
N GLU A 369 -5.10 11.23 20.69
CA GLU A 369 -4.16 12.36 20.63
C GLU A 369 -3.79 12.65 19.17
N THR A 370 -3.75 13.93 18.77
CA THR A 370 -3.41 14.33 17.38
C THR A 370 -2.06 13.78 16.91
N SER A 371 -1.12 13.60 17.84
CA SER A 371 0.22 13.05 17.60
C SER A 371 0.20 11.67 16.94
N VAL A 372 -0.83 10.85 17.17
CA VAL A 372 -0.90 9.48 16.62
C VAL A 372 -1.14 9.47 15.11
N PHE A 373 -1.68 10.56 14.57
CA PHE A 373 -1.94 10.74 13.13
C PHE A 373 -0.77 11.38 12.39
N ASN A 374 0.26 11.91 13.08
CA ASN A 374 1.42 12.53 12.43
C ASN A 374 2.44 11.52 11.85
N GLY A 375 1.97 10.31 11.54
CA GLY A 375 2.76 9.16 11.15
C GLY A 375 2.55 8.70 9.71
N TYR A 376 1.54 9.22 9.00
CA TYR A 376 1.15 8.68 7.69
C TYR A 376 2.21 8.95 6.61
N THR A 377 2.94 7.89 6.27
CA THR A 377 3.53 7.66 4.94
C THR A 377 2.51 6.81 4.17
N GLN A 378 2.64 6.54 2.87
CA GLN A 378 1.72 5.60 2.23
C GLN A 378 2.05 4.15 2.65
N MET A 379 1.02 3.33 2.84
CA MET A 379 1.14 1.88 3.04
C MET A 379 0.38 1.19 1.90
N VAL A 380 0.88 0.06 1.40
CA VAL A 380 0.27 -0.62 0.25
C VAL A 380 0.08 -2.10 0.51
N TYR A 381 -1.10 -2.61 0.13
CA TYR A 381 -1.37 -4.03 -0.01
C TYR A 381 -1.26 -4.43 -1.47
N LEU A 382 -0.54 -5.53 -1.71
CA LEU A 382 -0.43 -6.17 -3.01
C LEU A 382 -1.03 -7.57 -2.94
N GLN A 383 -1.80 -7.91 -3.98
CA GLN A 383 -2.03 -9.30 -4.33
C GLN A 383 -1.24 -9.61 -5.59
N VAL A 384 -0.42 -10.66 -5.55
CA VAL A 384 0.48 -11.00 -6.66
C VAL A 384 0.32 -12.44 -7.14
N SER A 385 0.73 -12.68 -8.38
CA SER A 385 0.89 -14.01 -8.96
C SER A 385 2.15 -14.07 -9.83
N GLU A 386 2.63 -15.28 -10.11
CA GLU A 386 3.65 -15.45 -11.13
C GLU A 386 3.18 -14.88 -12.48
N PRO A 387 4.12 -14.40 -13.32
CA PRO A 387 3.79 -13.98 -14.68
C PRO A 387 3.17 -15.15 -15.45
N GLU A 388 2.12 -14.90 -16.22
CA GLU A 388 1.62 -15.86 -17.20
C GLU A 388 2.73 -16.07 -18.26
N THR A 389 3.23 -17.31 -18.38
CA THR A 389 4.28 -17.71 -19.33
C THR A 389 3.76 -17.89 -20.73
#